data_AF-A0A1Q4ZKB5-F1
#
_entry.id   AF-A0A1Q4ZKB5-F1
#
_cell.length_a   1.000
_cell.length_b   1.000
_cell.length_c   1.000
_cell.angle_alpha   90.00
_cell.angle_beta   90.00
_cell.angle_gamma   90.00
#
_symmetry.space_group_name_H-M   'P 1'
#
loop_
_entity.id
_entity.type
_entity.pdbx_description
1 polymer ?
#
loop_
_entity_poly.entity_id
_entity_poly.type
_entity_poly.pdbx_seq_one_letter_code
_entity_poly.pdbx_strand_id
1 'polypeptide(L)'
;MILYHFTCEDGAQGIAECGELRAFPQPLLGRRLIWLTDLDAPNRLALGLTSHTLGCDRTAYRVTVDVEAQRWTDYVRELPRPDRRHARLLAASPGALPMHWLVLAEPVPVLSVERAR
;
A
#
# COMPACT_ATOMS: atom_id res chain seq x y z
N MET A 1 5.76 -6.79 12.95
CA MET A 1 6.76 -5.80 12.47
C MET A 1 6.06 -4.46 12.26
N ILE A 2 6.71 -3.33 12.55
CA ILE A 2 6.13 -2.00 12.27
C ILE A 2 6.12 -1.75 10.75
N LEU A 3 4.94 -1.47 10.21
CA LEU A 3 4.71 -1.17 8.80
C LEU A 3 3.82 0.05 8.63
N TYR A 4 3.85 0.64 7.44
CA TYR A 4 3.18 1.89 7.12
C TYR A 4 2.27 1.75 5.91
N HIS A 5 1.12 2.42 5.96
CA HIS A 5 0.25 2.68 4.82
C HIS A 5 0.13 4.18 4.58
N PHE A 6 0.35 4.64 3.36
CA PHE A 6 0.20 6.04 2.99
C PHE A 6 -1.12 6.28 2.25
N THR A 7 -1.83 7.33 2.67
CA THR A 7 -3.15 7.68 2.17
C THR A 7 -3.37 9.19 2.14
N CYS A 8 -4.50 9.60 1.57
CA CYS A 8 -4.95 11.00 1.57
C CYS A 8 -5.77 11.33 2.82
N GLU A 9 -6.15 12.60 2.97
CA GLU A 9 -6.93 13.08 4.13
C GLU A 9 -8.26 12.33 4.33
N ASP A 10 -9.08 12.20 3.28
CA ASP A 10 -10.35 11.46 3.36
C ASP A 10 -10.14 9.99 3.77
N GLY A 11 -9.09 9.36 3.24
CA GLY A 11 -8.74 8.00 3.58
C GLY A 11 -8.29 7.88 5.05
N ALA A 12 -7.47 8.82 5.51
CA ALA A 12 -7.01 8.88 6.89
C ALA A 12 -8.18 9.05 7.87
N GLN A 13 -9.13 9.92 7.55
CA GLN A 13 -10.33 10.11 8.36
C GLN A 13 -11.14 8.80 8.47
N GLY A 14 -11.46 8.17 7.34
CA GLY A 14 -12.23 6.92 7.36
C GLY A 14 -11.52 5.78 8.09
N ILE A 15 -10.18 5.70 7.97
CA ILE A 15 -9.38 4.71 8.70
C ILE A 15 -9.36 5.00 10.21
N ALA A 16 -9.23 6.27 10.61
CA ALA A 16 -9.25 6.66 12.02
C ALA A 16 -10.60 6.39 12.69
N GLU A 17 -11.71 6.64 11.98
CA GLU A 17 -13.06 6.33 12.46
C GLU A 17 -13.30 4.82 12.59
N CYS A 18 -12.78 4.02 11.66
CA CYS A 18 -12.95 2.57 11.64
C CYS A 18 -12.02 1.83 12.62
N GLY A 19 -10.83 2.36 12.88
CA GLY A 19 -9.81 1.75 13.74
C GLY A 19 -9.00 0.61 13.11
N GLU A 20 -9.23 0.30 11.83
CA GLU A 20 -8.54 -0.77 11.11
C GLU A 20 -8.25 -0.40 9.64
N LEU A 21 -7.14 -0.93 9.12
CA LEU A 21 -6.86 -0.96 7.69
C LEU A 21 -7.59 -2.14 7.07
N ARG A 22 -8.31 -1.90 5.98
CA ARG A 22 -9.06 -2.91 5.23
C ARG A 22 -8.57 -3.03 3.80
N ALA A 23 -8.66 -4.23 3.24
CA ALA A 23 -8.26 -4.49 1.87
C ALA A 23 -9.11 -3.69 0.86
N PHE A 24 -8.43 -3.00 -0.05
CA PHE A 24 -9.05 -2.22 -1.12
C PHE A 24 -8.79 -2.85 -2.49
N PRO A 25 -9.74 -2.81 -3.44
CA PRO A 25 -9.51 -3.33 -4.79
C PRO A 25 -8.28 -2.70 -5.45
N GLN A 26 -7.32 -3.52 -5.85
CA GLN A 26 -6.15 -3.14 -6.63
C GLN A 26 -6.55 -3.07 -8.11
N PRO A 27 -6.50 -1.90 -8.78
CA PRO A 27 -7.10 -1.71 -10.10
C PRO A 27 -6.54 -2.59 -11.23
N LEU A 28 -5.26 -2.96 -11.16
CA LEU A 28 -4.56 -3.74 -12.19
C LEU A 28 -4.60 -5.25 -11.93
N LEU A 29 -4.85 -5.67 -10.69
CA LEU A 29 -4.90 -7.07 -10.30
C LEU A 29 -6.33 -7.59 -10.07
N GLY A 30 -7.32 -6.71 -9.89
CA GLY A 30 -8.69 -7.10 -9.56
C GLY A 30 -8.82 -7.79 -8.19
N ARG A 31 -7.78 -7.69 -7.35
CA ARG A 31 -7.68 -8.32 -6.03
C ARG A 31 -7.76 -7.27 -4.94
N ARG A 32 -8.39 -7.60 -3.81
CA ARG A 32 -8.43 -6.71 -2.65
C ARG A 32 -7.19 -6.93 -1.81
N LEU A 33 -6.41 -5.88 -1.60
CA LEU A 33 -5.16 -5.91 -0.82
C LEU A 33 -5.06 -4.69 0.07
N ILE A 34 -4.45 -4.86 1.23
CA ILE A 34 -3.83 -3.78 2.00
C ILE A 34 -2.42 -3.64 1.46
N TRP A 35 -2.04 -2.41 1.09
CA TRP A 35 -0.72 -2.10 0.58
C TRP A 35 0.11 -1.43 1.67
N LEU A 36 1.24 -2.02 2.03
CA LEU A 36 2.11 -1.63 3.13
C LEU A 36 3.55 -1.40 2.66
N THR A 37 4.32 -0.70 3.49
CA THR A 37 5.74 -0.49 3.30
C THR A 37 6.49 -0.46 4.64
N ASP A 38 7.77 -0.78 4.60
CA ASP A 38 8.73 -0.61 5.70
C ASP A 38 9.42 0.77 5.68
N LEU A 39 9.12 1.62 4.69
CA LEU A 39 9.61 2.99 4.60
C LEU A 39 8.73 3.92 5.46
N ASP A 40 9.32 4.55 6.47
CA ASP A 40 8.62 5.44 7.41
C ASP A 40 8.30 6.81 6.83
N ALA A 41 9.09 7.27 5.85
CA ALA A 41 8.93 8.51 5.12
C ALA A 41 8.15 8.30 3.81
N PRO A 42 7.25 9.22 3.43
CA PRO A 42 6.52 9.13 2.18
C PRO A 42 7.46 9.25 0.98
N ASN A 43 7.43 8.27 0.08
CA ASN A 43 8.10 8.37 -1.20
C ASN A 43 7.14 7.92 -2.31
N ARG A 44 6.50 8.90 -2.96
CA ARG A 44 5.45 8.66 -3.96
C ARG A 44 5.89 7.72 -5.08
N LEU A 45 7.11 7.87 -5.58
CA LEU A 45 7.67 7.03 -6.65
C LEU A 45 7.96 5.63 -6.11
N ALA A 46 8.65 5.53 -4.97
CA ALA A 46 8.99 4.25 -4.36
C ALA A 46 7.76 3.40 -4.07
N LEU A 47 6.65 4.01 -3.67
CA LEU A 47 5.40 3.33 -3.29
C LEU A 47 4.51 2.97 -4.48
N GLY A 48 4.89 3.32 -5.72
CA GLY A 48 4.06 3.07 -6.91
C GLY A 48 2.73 3.84 -6.90
N LEU A 49 2.65 4.95 -6.16
CA LEU A 49 1.45 5.78 -6.01
C LEU A 49 1.33 6.81 -7.14
N THR A 50 1.57 6.40 -8.38
CA THR A 50 1.71 7.29 -9.54
C THR A 50 0.38 7.58 -10.26
N SER A 51 -0.76 7.34 -9.61
CA SER A 51 -2.07 7.62 -10.21
C SER A 51 -2.27 9.12 -10.37
N HIS A 52 -2.01 9.67 -11.56
CA HIS A 52 -2.19 11.08 -11.89
C HIS A 52 -3.66 11.54 -11.94
N THR A 53 -4.61 10.59 -11.87
CA THR A 53 -6.05 10.83 -11.95
C THR A 53 -6.71 11.11 -10.61
N LEU A 54 -6.05 10.80 -9.50
CA LEU A 54 -6.56 11.09 -8.16
C LEU A 54 -6.12 12.50 -7.77
N GLY A 55 -7.07 13.38 -7.50
CA GLY A 55 -6.79 14.78 -7.14
C GLY A 55 -6.24 14.97 -5.72
N CYS A 56 -6.22 13.91 -4.90
CA CYS A 56 -5.77 13.97 -3.51
C CYS A 56 -4.31 13.54 -3.34
N ASP A 57 -3.62 14.11 -2.35
CA ASP A 57 -2.26 13.71 -2.02
C ASP A 57 -2.24 12.42 -1.20
N ARG A 58 -1.95 11.30 -1.86
CA ARG A 58 -1.87 9.96 -1.26
C ARG A 58 -0.66 9.73 -0.36
N THR A 59 0.20 10.72 -0.20
CA THR A 59 1.33 10.69 0.73
C THR A 59 1.14 11.64 1.92
N ALA A 60 -0.02 12.31 2.03
CA ALA A 60 -0.26 13.31 3.06
C ALA A 60 -0.40 12.72 4.47
N TYR A 61 -0.90 11.49 4.59
CA TYR A 61 -1.08 10.80 5.87
C TYR A 61 -0.40 9.44 5.87
N ARG A 62 0.15 9.10 7.03
CA ARG A 62 0.77 7.81 7.34
C ARG A 62 -0.05 7.12 8.40
N VAL A 63 -0.36 5.86 8.14
CA VAL A 63 -1.02 4.94 9.08
C VAL A 63 0.01 3.91 9.52
N THR A 64 0.18 3.75 10.82
CA THR A 64 1.12 2.79 11.42
C THR A 64 0.39 1.54 11.89
N VAL A 65 0.93 0.36 11.59
CA VAL A 65 0.45 -0.94 12.05
C VAL A 65 1.60 -1.80 12.54
N ASP A 66 1.33 -2.76 13.44
CA ASP A 66 2.28 -3.81 13.81
C ASP A 66 1.73 -5.17 13.35
N VAL A 67 2.29 -5.66 12.24
CA VAL A 67 1.81 -6.89 11.60
C VAL A 67 2.93 -7.55 10.80
N GLU A 68 2.83 -8.85 10.58
CA GLU A 68 3.64 -9.55 9.59
C GLU A 68 2.89 -9.56 8.25
N ALA A 69 3.56 -9.15 7.18
CA ALA A 69 2.96 -9.02 5.85
C ALA A 69 3.79 -9.75 4.80
N GLN A 70 3.14 -10.19 3.72
CA GLN A 70 3.82 -10.89 2.64
C GLN A 70 4.59 -9.90 1.77
N ARG A 71 5.86 -10.17 1.49
CA ARG A 71 6.64 -9.36 0.54
C ARG A 71 6.00 -9.44 -0.84
N TRP A 72 5.92 -8.31 -1.53
CA TRP A 72 5.36 -8.22 -2.86
C TRP A 72 6.02 -9.19 -3.85
N THR A 73 7.34 -9.32 -3.80
CA THR A 73 8.07 -10.22 -4.71
C THR A 73 7.67 -11.69 -4.56
N ASP A 74 7.34 -12.12 -3.34
CA ASP A 74 6.86 -13.48 -3.07
C ASP A 74 5.39 -13.62 -3.46
N TYR A 75 4.55 -12.64 -3.10
CA TYR A 75 3.15 -12.57 -3.53
C TYR A 75 3.00 -12.69 -5.05
N VAL A 76 3.81 -11.97 -5.82
CA VAL A 76 3.78 -11.99 -7.29
C VAL A 76 4.15 -13.36 -7.88
N ARG A 77 4.98 -14.16 -7.20
CA ARG A 77 5.34 -15.51 -7.65
C ARG A 77 4.17 -16.50 -7.51
N GLU A 78 3.27 -16.24 -6.57
CA GLU A 78 2.08 -17.05 -6.32
C GLU A 78 0.91 -16.69 -7.24
N LEU A 79 0.94 -15.49 -7.84
CA LEU A 79 -0.10 -15.04 -8.77
C LEU A 79 -0.17 -15.90 -10.05
N PRO A 80 -1.38 -16.11 -10.60
CA PRO A 80 -1.57 -16.65 -11.95
C PRO A 80 -0.76 -15.87 -13.00
N ARG A 81 -0.38 -16.53 -14.10
CA ARG A 81 0.43 -15.93 -15.17
C ARG A 81 -0.07 -14.55 -15.69
N PRO A 82 -1.37 -14.35 -15.97
CA PRO A 82 -1.84 -13.03 -16.44
C PRO A 82 -1.63 -11.93 -15.39
N ASP A 83 -2.03 -12.17 -14.14
CA ASP A 83 -1.89 -11.22 -13.03
C ASP A 83 -0.42 -10.89 -12.75
N ARG A 84 0.46 -11.90 -12.85
CA ARG A 84 1.91 -11.74 -12.68
C ARG A 84 2.50 -10.74 -13.68
N ARG A 85 1.99 -10.66 -14.90
CA ARG A 85 2.44 -9.68 -15.90
C ARG A 85 2.10 -8.27 -15.45
N HIS A 86 0.87 -8.02 -15.00
CA HIS A 86 0.46 -6.70 -14.51
C HIS A 86 1.23 -6.30 -13.24
N ALA A 87 1.43 -7.23 -12.32
CA ALA A 87 2.22 -7.00 -11.12
C ALA A 87 3.69 -6.63 -11.42
N ARG A 88 4.29 -7.25 -12.45
CA ARG A 88 5.64 -6.91 -12.91
C ARG A 88 5.71 -5.53 -13.57
N LEU A 89 4.67 -5.12 -14.31
CA LEU A 89 4.61 -3.79 -14.90
C LEU A 89 4.57 -2.70 -13.83
N LEU A 90 3.76 -2.90 -12.77
CA LEU A 90 3.75 -2.02 -11.60
C LEU A 90 5.16 -1.87 -11.01
N ALA A 91 5.83 -2.99 -10.78
CA ALA A 91 7.17 -3.05 -10.19
C ALA A 91 8.27 -2.45 -11.08
N ALA A 92 8.05 -2.34 -12.39
CA ALA A 92 8.98 -1.78 -13.36
C ALA A 92 8.84 -0.26 -13.54
N SER A 93 7.89 0.38 -12.86
CA SER A 93 7.70 1.83 -12.92
C SER A 93 8.96 2.56 -12.45
N PRO A 94 9.45 3.60 -13.16
CA PRO A 94 10.63 4.35 -12.74
C PRO A 94 10.53 4.85 -11.29
N GLY A 95 11.54 4.52 -10.49
CA GLY A 95 11.62 4.91 -9.07
C GLY A 95 10.83 4.03 -8.10
N ALA A 96 10.07 3.03 -8.58
CA ALA A 96 9.44 2.04 -7.71
C ALA A 96 10.49 1.23 -6.95
N LEU A 97 10.20 0.89 -5.69
CA LEU A 97 11.04 0.02 -4.87
C LEU A 97 10.24 -1.21 -4.39
N PRO A 98 10.01 -2.22 -5.25
CA PRO A 98 9.15 -3.36 -4.93
C PRO A 98 9.63 -4.23 -3.76
N MET A 99 10.91 -4.13 -3.38
CA MET A 99 11.46 -4.81 -2.21
C MET A 99 10.92 -4.27 -0.88
N HIS A 100 10.40 -3.04 -0.89
CA HIS A 100 9.78 -2.35 0.24
C HIS A 100 8.25 -2.42 0.20
N TRP A 101 7.67 -3.20 -0.71
CA TRP A 101 6.22 -3.38 -0.81
C TRP A 101 5.83 -4.65 -0.09
N LEU A 102 4.84 -4.53 0.78
CA LEU A 102 4.23 -5.65 1.48
C LEU A 102 2.72 -5.61 1.30
N VAL A 103 2.10 -6.78 1.32
CA VAL A 103 0.66 -6.92 1.10
C VAL A 103 0.02 -7.86 2.12
N LEU A 104 -1.24 -7.56 2.42
CA LEU A 104 -2.13 -8.39 3.24
C LEU A 104 -3.54 -8.42 2.64
N ALA A 105 -4.28 -9.49 2.89
CA ALA A 105 -5.69 -9.62 2.49
C ALA A 105 -6.65 -9.32 3.64
N GLU A 106 -6.24 -9.63 4.88
CA GLU A 106 -7.07 -9.50 6.07
C GLU A 106 -6.96 -8.11 6.71
N PRO A 107 -8.02 -7.62 7.39
CA PRO A 107 -7.97 -6.36 8.13
C PRO A 107 -6.89 -6.35 9.22
N VAL A 108 -6.33 -5.17 9.48
CA VAL A 108 -5.26 -4.99 10.48
C VAL A 108 -5.60 -3.81 11.40
N PRO A 109 -5.55 -3.98 12.74
CA PRO A 109 -5.72 -2.89 13.69
C PRO A 109 -4.72 -1.76 13.47
N VAL A 110 -5.19 -0.52 13.53
CA VAL A 110 -4.35 0.68 13.39
C VAL A 110 -3.76 1.08 14.74
N LEU A 111 -2.45 1.37 14.75
CA LEU A 111 -1.77 1.91 15.92
C LEU A 111 -1.83 3.44 15.96
N SER A 112 -1.61 4.09 14.82
CA SER A 112 -1.70 5.55 14.71
C SER A 112 -2.03 6.00 13.29
N VAL A 113 -2.62 7.19 13.19
CA VAL A 113 -2.86 7.92 11.93
C VAL A 113 -2.32 9.33 12.11
N GLU A 114 -1.36 9.73 11.27
CA GLU A 114 -0.63 10.99 11.43
C GLU A 114 -0.42 11.66 10.07
N ARG A 115 -0.28 12.99 10.03
CA ARG A 115 0.23 13.66 8.84
C ARG A 115 1.67 13.24 8.59
N ALA A 116 1.97 12.80 7.38
CA ALA A 116 3.33 12.49 6.97
C ALA A 116 4.14 13.79 6.88
N ARG A 117 5.37 13.77 7.40
CA ARG A 117 6.30 14.91 7.38
C ARG A 117 7.31 14.76 6.26
#